data_AF-A0A250JQH6-F1
#
_entry.id   AF-A0A250JQH6-F1
#
_cell.length_a   1.000
_cell.length_b   1.000
_cell.length_c   1.000
_cell.angle_alpha   90.00
_cell.angle_beta   90.00
_cell.angle_gamma   90.00
#
_symmetry.space_group_name_H-M   'P 1'
#
loop_
_entity.id
_entity.type
_entity.pdbx_description
1 polymer ?
#
loop_
_entity_poly.entity_id
_entity_poly.type
_entity_poly.pdbx_seq_one_letter_code
_entity_poly.pdbx_strand_id
1 'polypeptide(L)'
;MARFTVVLDGGDLVPRICQDLRAPGVSPVSAVERALEAYLFERFEERLRERLCKPPVVRLPEYFRSRFATLPALVDSGYDTWYMEVRFSTLPGDVVEAVEIEATGLEVRPISYGFGIERTTQMSVRSLKRQTNHCFRINHLVLPGSLFRKILDRLRDDGDHQQPLIASFNPGRLLQGYRSVSFDHMLTGVRVFCSCAKAAHAQMLSEAANLKPRYADGSWPHQVEELLAPAVYQEGVCHLCVARAGAAERLRRYGTSIETGFAAYVDQVRIDMKSDEKTARAEVQQVLGLSRWVREAALYGVIRDLFPNYRVLRENSPSWLGRMRLDIFLPELNLAVEHQGEQHYRPLEVFGGERAFAQTKERDALKKRLCDEHGVAVVYVRYDASISKGAMRQRLQRFLKEK
;
A
#
# COMPACT_ATOMS: atom_id res chain seq x y z
N MET A 1 6.16 4.49 -38.93
CA MET A 1 6.75 4.22 -37.61
C MET A 1 6.10 5.15 -36.59
N ALA A 2 5.16 4.66 -35.79
CA ALA A 2 4.48 5.50 -34.80
C ALA A 2 5.36 5.62 -33.55
N ARG A 3 5.99 6.80 -33.37
CA ARG A 3 6.80 7.15 -32.21
C ARG A 3 6.07 8.21 -31.40
N PHE A 4 6.05 8.06 -30.08
CA PHE A 4 5.38 8.98 -29.18
C PHE A 4 6.32 9.44 -28.09
N THR A 5 6.29 10.73 -27.78
CA THR A 5 6.90 11.28 -26.58
C THR A 5 5.84 11.39 -25.48
N VAL A 6 6.17 10.94 -24.28
CA VAL A 6 5.40 11.16 -23.06
C VAL A 6 6.20 12.08 -22.15
N VAL A 7 5.62 13.23 -21.80
CA VAL A 7 6.24 14.22 -20.92
C VAL A 7 5.86 13.92 -19.47
N LEU A 8 6.86 13.86 -18.59
CA LEU A 8 6.71 13.67 -17.15
C LEU A 8 7.31 14.87 -16.41
N ASP A 9 6.49 15.62 -15.68
CA ASP A 9 6.91 16.69 -14.79
C ASP A 9 6.72 16.26 -13.32
N GLY A 10 7.81 16.18 -12.58
CA GLY A 10 7.79 15.84 -11.15
C GLY A 10 7.00 16.85 -10.31
N GLY A 11 6.85 18.10 -10.76
CA GLY A 11 6.01 19.11 -10.15
C GLY A 11 4.54 18.69 -10.05
N ASP A 12 4.04 17.94 -11.04
CA ASP A 12 2.64 17.47 -11.08
C ASP A 12 2.34 16.42 -10.01
N LEU A 13 3.36 15.72 -9.51
CA LEU A 13 3.21 14.73 -8.46
C LEU A 13 2.99 15.39 -7.09
N VAL A 14 3.50 16.60 -6.88
CA VAL A 14 3.52 17.28 -5.57
C VAL A 14 2.10 17.46 -4.99
N PRO A 15 1.11 18.03 -5.72
CA PRO A 15 -0.23 18.22 -5.17
C PRO A 15 -0.92 16.90 -4.81
N ARG A 16 -0.77 15.87 -5.66
CA ARG A 16 -1.37 14.55 -5.45
C ARG A 16 -0.76 13.84 -4.25
N ILE A 17 0.56 13.87 -4.10
CA ILE A 17 1.24 13.30 -2.92
C ILE A 17 0.82 14.05 -1.65
N CYS A 18 0.75 15.39 -1.68
CA CYS A 18 0.29 16.17 -0.53
C CYS A 18 -1.15 15.82 -0.16
N GLN A 19 -2.05 15.65 -1.14
CA GLN A 19 -3.42 15.24 -0.90
C GLN A 19 -3.50 13.87 -0.22
N ASP A 20 -2.74 12.90 -0.73
CA ASP A 20 -2.68 11.55 -0.17
C ASP A 20 -2.13 11.53 1.26
N LEU A 21 -1.10 12.33 1.56
CA LEU A 21 -0.48 12.35 2.89
C LEU A 21 -1.34 13.00 3.97
N ARG A 22 -2.39 13.75 3.60
CA ARG A 22 -3.40 14.22 4.56
C ARG A 22 -4.33 13.09 5.03
N ALA A 23 -4.36 11.96 4.31
CA ALA A 23 -5.15 10.81 4.74
C ALA A 23 -4.45 10.08 5.90
N PRO A 24 -5.19 9.72 6.97
CA PRO A 24 -4.61 9.05 8.12
C PRO A 24 -3.92 7.73 7.79
N GLY A 25 -2.73 7.51 8.36
CA GLY A 25 -1.96 6.27 8.22
C GLY A 25 -1.30 6.04 6.86
N VAL A 26 -1.34 7.02 5.95
CA VAL A 26 -0.61 6.94 4.67
C VAL A 26 0.87 7.25 4.88
N SER A 27 1.76 6.35 4.43
CA SER A 27 3.19 6.62 4.42
C SER A 27 3.59 7.48 3.21
N PRO A 28 4.67 8.30 3.32
CA PRO A 28 5.24 9.04 2.18
C PRO A 28 5.51 8.15 0.97
N VAL A 29 6.04 6.95 1.19
CA VAL A 29 6.37 6.00 0.13
C VAL A 29 5.11 5.48 -0.57
N SER A 30 4.07 5.10 0.17
CA SER A 30 2.82 4.64 -0.43
C SER A 30 2.09 5.77 -1.19
N ALA A 31 2.17 7.01 -0.70
CA ALA A 31 1.62 8.17 -1.41
C ALA A 31 2.36 8.42 -2.75
N VAL A 32 3.69 8.30 -2.76
CA VAL A 32 4.51 8.39 -3.98
C VAL A 32 4.11 7.33 -4.99
N GLU A 33 3.99 6.08 -4.57
CA GLU A 33 3.67 4.96 -5.48
C GLU A 33 2.27 5.10 -6.09
N ARG A 34 1.27 5.45 -5.28
CA ARG A 34 -0.08 5.73 -5.79
C ARG A 34 -0.10 6.92 -6.73
N ALA A 35 0.66 7.98 -6.42
CA ALA A 35 0.77 9.15 -7.27
C ALA A 35 1.43 8.82 -8.61
N LEU A 36 2.53 8.06 -8.61
CA LEU A 36 3.24 7.62 -9.81
C LEU A 36 2.37 6.68 -10.67
N GLU A 37 1.65 5.74 -10.05
CA GLU A 37 0.74 4.85 -10.78
C GLU A 37 -0.34 5.64 -11.53
N ALA A 38 -1.00 6.57 -10.82
CA ALA A 38 -2.04 7.42 -11.40
C ALA A 38 -1.46 8.36 -12.47
N TYR A 39 -0.30 8.97 -12.21
CA TYR A 39 0.33 9.92 -13.11
C TYR A 39 0.76 9.27 -14.43
N LEU A 40 1.43 8.12 -14.38
CA LEU A 40 1.79 7.38 -15.59
C LEU A 40 0.55 6.91 -16.36
N PHE A 41 -0.50 6.49 -15.64
CA PHE A 41 -1.76 6.11 -16.27
C PHE A 41 -2.34 7.27 -17.06
N GLU A 42 -2.49 8.44 -16.43
CA GLU A 42 -3.03 9.65 -17.04
C GLU A 42 -2.20 10.09 -18.26
N ARG A 43 -0.86 10.13 -18.13
CA ARG A 43 0.04 10.56 -19.21
C ARG A 43 0.04 9.63 -20.42
N PHE A 44 -0.03 8.31 -20.20
CA PHE A 44 -0.11 7.36 -21.32
C PHE A 44 -1.51 7.28 -21.93
N GLU A 45 -2.56 7.38 -21.11
CA GLU A 45 -3.95 7.42 -21.58
C GLU A 45 -4.18 8.63 -22.46
N GLU A 46 -3.76 9.82 -22.00
CA GLU A 46 -3.83 11.07 -22.77
C GLU A 46 -3.05 10.95 -24.08
N ARG A 47 -1.79 10.48 -24.02
CA ARG A 47 -0.91 10.49 -25.19
C ARG A 47 -1.31 9.47 -26.26
N LEU A 48 -1.87 8.33 -25.86
CA LEU A 48 -2.17 7.22 -26.77
C LEU A 48 -3.67 7.04 -27.02
N ARG A 49 -4.54 7.93 -26.49
CA ARG A 49 -6.00 7.80 -26.48
C ARG A 49 -6.60 7.30 -27.79
N GLU A 50 -6.19 7.88 -28.91
CA GLU A 50 -6.73 7.58 -30.25
C GLU A 50 -6.41 6.17 -30.75
N ARG A 51 -5.43 5.49 -30.14
CA ARG A 51 -4.95 4.17 -30.55
C ARG A 51 -5.30 3.06 -29.57
N LEU A 52 -5.67 3.42 -28.35
CA LEU A 52 -5.93 2.47 -27.28
C LEU A 52 -7.25 1.71 -27.53
N CYS A 53 -7.16 0.38 -27.58
CA CYS A 53 -8.35 -0.48 -27.51
C CYS A 53 -8.99 -0.48 -26.12
N LYS A 54 -8.19 -0.17 -25.09
CA LYS A 54 -8.58 -0.14 -23.68
C LYS A 54 -7.60 0.72 -22.89
N PRO A 55 -7.99 1.21 -21.70
CA PRO A 55 -7.09 1.99 -20.85
C PRO A 55 -5.77 1.26 -20.55
N PRO A 56 -4.65 1.98 -20.43
CA PRO A 56 -3.38 1.38 -20.07
C PRO A 56 -3.40 0.85 -18.63
N VAL A 57 -2.50 -0.08 -18.34
CA VAL A 57 -2.28 -0.65 -17.00
C VAL A 57 -0.85 -0.34 -16.58
N VAL A 58 -0.71 0.38 -15.48
CA VAL A 58 0.60 0.69 -14.88
C VAL A 58 0.93 -0.34 -13.81
N ARG A 59 2.19 -0.76 -13.75
CA ARG A 59 2.71 -1.69 -12.75
C ARG A 59 3.97 -1.12 -12.13
N LEU A 60 3.93 -0.95 -10.81
CA LEU A 60 5.08 -0.57 -9.99
C LEU A 60 5.57 -1.79 -9.22
N PRO A 61 6.79 -2.26 -9.46
CA PRO A 61 7.41 -3.26 -8.60
C PRO A 61 7.80 -2.65 -7.24
N GLU A 62 7.73 -3.46 -6.19
CA GLU A 62 8.08 -3.03 -4.82
C GLU A 62 9.59 -3.22 -4.56
N TYR A 63 10.42 -2.31 -5.09
CA TYR A 63 11.88 -2.37 -4.91
C TYR A 63 12.43 -1.44 -3.83
N PHE A 64 11.73 -0.35 -3.51
CA PHE A 64 12.23 0.64 -2.57
C PHE A 64 12.32 0.05 -1.15
N ARG A 65 13.53 -0.10 -0.61
CA ARG A 65 13.77 -0.83 0.65
C ARG A 65 13.16 -0.14 1.87
N SER A 66 13.22 1.19 1.92
CA SER A 66 12.82 1.99 3.08
C SER A 66 11.31 2.29 3.05
N ARG A 67 10.46 1.27 3.13
CA ARG A 67 8.99 1.37 2.98
C ARG A 67 8.32 2.38 3.92
N PHE A 68 8.94 2.67 5.06
CA PHE A 68 8.45 3.59 6.09
C PHE A 68 9.27 4.89 6.18
N ALA A 69 10.00 5.25 5.13
CA ALA A 69 10.76 6.50 5.10
C ALA A 69 9.85 7.71 5.33
N THR A 70 10.30 8.61 6.21
CA THR A 70 9.66 9.92 6.44
C THR A 70 10.01 10.90 5.33
N LEU A 71 9.32 12.04 5.25
CA LEU A 71 9.67 13.06 4.26
C LEU A 71 11.09 13.60 4.46
N PRO A 72 11.59 13.91 5.67
CA PRO A 72 13.01 14.25 5.86
C PRO A 72 13.96 13.17 5.34
N ALA A 73 13.68 11.88 5.58
CA ALA A 73 14.51 10.81 5.06
C ALA A 73 14.51 10.78 3.51
N LEU A 74 13.36 11.00 2.88
CA LEU A 74 13.23 11.08 1.42
C LEU A 74 13.82 12.37 0.83
N VAL A 75 13.89 13.46 1.60
CA VAL A 75 14.63 14.67 1.22
C VAL A 75 16.12 14.37 1.06
N ASP A 76 16.66 13.51 1.92
CA ASP A 76 18.08 13.13 1.88
C ASP A 76 18.34 12.03 0.84
N SER A 77 17.49 11.01 0.77
CA SER A 77 17.72 9.83 -0.08
C SER A 77 17.12 9.92 -1.48
N GLY A 78 16.09 10.74 -1.68
CA GLY A 78 15.17 10.58 -2.82
C GLY A 78 14.35 9.29 -2.74
N TYR A 79 13.67 8.97 -3.85
CA TYR A 79 12.98 7.70 -4.06
C TYR A 79 13.38 7.11 -5.41
N ASP A 80 13.91 5.89 -5.37
CA ASP A 80 14.30 5.11 -6.54
C ASP A 80 13.35 3.93 -6.76
N THR A 81 12.96 3.72 -8.01
CA THR A 81 12.23 2.52 -8.42
C THR A 81 12.71 2.01 -9.77
N TRP A 82 12.54 0.72 -9.99
CA TRP A 82 13.06 0.01 -11.16
C TRP A 82 11.98 -0.76 -11.87
N TYR A 83 12.17 -0.93 -13.19
CA TYR A 83 11.37 -1.79 -14.06
C TYR A 83 9.85 -1.53 -13.97
N MET A 84 9.46 -0.27 -13.85
CA MET A 84 8.04 0.12 -13.94
C MET A 84 7.53 -0.21 -15.33
N GLU A 85 6.32 -0.77 -15.45
CA GLU A 85 5.74 -1.13 -16.74
C GLU A 85 4.42 -0.39 -16.98
N VAL A 86 4.25 0.14 -18.18
CA VAL A 86 2.97 0.58 -18.73
C VAL A 86 2.58 -0.37 -19.85
N ARG A 87 1.49 -1.09 -19.64
CA ARG A 87 0.96 -2.08 -20.59
C ARG A 87 -0.26 -1.50 -21.28
N PHE A 88 -0.28 -1.57 -22.60
CA PHE A 88 -1.39 -1.04 -23.38
C PHE A 88 -1.63 -1.90 -24.63
N SER A 89 -2.81 -1.74 -25.23
CA SER A 89 -3.22 -2.53 -26.38
C SER A 89 -3.78 -1.62 -27.46
N THR A 90 -3.40 -1.87 -28.72
CA THR A 90 -3.88 -1.17 -29.91
C THR A 90 -4.58 -2.14 -30.87
N LEU A 91 -5.18 -1.63 -31.95
CA LEU A 91 -5.81 -2.46 -32.97
C LEU A 91 -4.80 -3.43 -33.62
N PRO A 92 -5.23 -4.58 -34.16
CA PRO A 92 -4.34 -5.49 -34.87
C PRO A 92 -3.52 -4.77 -35.94
N GLY A 93 -2.19 -4.94 -35.91
CA GLY A 93 -1.27 -4.29 -36.85
C GLY A 93 -0.93 -2.83 -36.54
N ASP A 94 -1.64 -2.15 -35.64
CA ASP A 94 -1.34 -0.78 -35.22
C ASP A 94 -0.19 -0.74 -34.21
N VAL A 95 1.04 -0.98 -34.67
CA VAL A 95 2.21 -1.10 -33.79
C VAL A 95 2.72 0.28 -33.35
N VAL A 96 2.81 0.48 -32.03
CA VAL A 96 3.61 1.56 -31.42
C VAL A 96 5.03 1.05 -31.27
N GLU A 97 5.95 1.61 -32.07
CA GLU A 97 7.31 1.08 -32.16
C GLU A 97 8.22 1.60 -31.05
N ALA A 98 8.02 2.84 -30.65
CA ALA A 98 8.80 3.49 -29.61
C ALA A 98 7.98 4.51 -28.83
N VAL A 99 8.25 4.58 -27.53
CA VAL A 99 7.82 5.63 -26.64
C VAL A 99 9.06 6.23 -25.99
N GLU A 100 9.20 7.54 -26.07
CA GLU A 100 10.27 8.31 -25.45
C GLU A 100 9.73 9.03 -24.22
N ILE A 101 10.58 9.18 -23.19
CA ILE A 101 10.24 9.91 -21.97
C ILE A 101 11.04 11.20 -21.94
N GLU A 102 10.34 12.32 -21.88
CA GLU A 102 10.92 13.62 -21.54
C GLU A 102 10.57 13.93 -20.09
N ALA A 103 11.58 13.99 -19.23
CA ALA A 103 11.39 14.15 -17.79
C ALA A 103 11.92 15.50 -17.29
N THR A 104 11.10 16.25 -16.57
CA THR A 104 11.47 17.47 -15.85
C THR A 104 11.25 17.26 -14.36
N GLY A 105 12.25 17.57 -13.53
CA GLY A 105 12.16 17.36 -12.08
C GLY A 105 12.13 15.88 -11.63
N LEU A 106 12.37 14.96 -12.56
CA LEU A 106 12.53 13.51 -12.37
C LEU A 106 13.76 13.05 -13.17
N GLU A 107 14.40 11.97 -12.77
CA GLU A 107 15.54 11.41 -13.51
C GLU A 107 15.19 10.02 -14.03
N VAL A 108 15.39 9.81 -15.34
CA VAL A 108 15.29 8.48 -15.96
C VAL A 108 16.72 8.00 -16.24
N ARG A 109 17.20 7.05 -15.46
CA ARG A 109 18.59 6.60 -15.51
C ARG A 109 18.75 5.34 -16.35
N PRO A 110 19.86 5.17 -17.08
CA PRO A 110 20.11 3.96 -17.85
C PRO A 110 20.48 2.79 -16.95
N ILE A 111 20.13 1.58 -17.39
CA ILE A 111 20.70 0.33 -16.87
C ILE A 111 21.67 -0.24 -17.90
N SER A 112 22.87 -0.62 -17.45
CA SER A 112 23.86 -1.32 -18.25
C SER A 112 23.52 -2.81 -18.33
N TYR A 113 23.45 -3.33 -19.56
CA TYR A 113 23.22 -4.75 -19.86
C TYR A 113 24.52 -5.49 -20.23
N GLY A 114 25.67 -4.85 -19.99
CA GLY A 114 26.97 -5.32 -20.49
C GLY A 114 27.19 -4.97 -21.97
N PHE A 115 28.42 -5.21 -22.44
CA PHE A 115 28.84 -4.96 -23.83
C PHE A 115 28.59 -3.52 -24.33
N GLY A 116 28.62 -2.53 -23.43
CA GLY A 116 28.37 -1.12 -23.76
C GLY A 116 26.89 -0.78 -24.05
N ILE A 117 25.95 -1.70 -23.82
CA ILE A 117 24.53 -1.46 -24.04
C ILE A 117 23.90 -0.85 -22.78
N GLU A 118 23.45 0.40 -22.90
CA GLU A 118 22.73 1.12 -21.87
C GLU A 118 21.31 1.47 -22.34
N ARG A 119 20.31 1.27 -21.48
CA ARG A 119 18.92 1.59 -21.80
C ARG A 119 18.19 2.22 -20.62
N THR A 120 17.55 3.36 -20.86
CA THR A 120 16.64 4.03 -19.92
C THR A 120 15.23 3.45 -19.99
N THR A 121 14.81 3.01 -21.17
CA THR A 121 13.49 2.43 -21.42
C THR A 121 13.58 1.18 -22.29
N GLN A 122 12.54 0.36 -22.27
CA GLN A 122 12.40 -0.81 -23.15
C GLN A 122 10.97 -0.90 -23.67
N MET A 123 10.82 -1.34 -24.91
CA MET A 123 9.52 -1.64 -25.52
C MET A 123 9.50 -3.12 -25.91
N SER A 124 8.38 -3.79 -25.64
CA SER A 124 8.11 -5.13 -26.14
C SER A 124 6.70 -5.21 -26.72
N VAL A 125 6.56 -5.88 -27.85
CA VAL A 125 5.32 -5.95 -28.63
C VAL A 125 4.94 -7.40 -28.85
N ARG A 126 3.65 -7.71 -28.73
CA ARG A 126 3.07 -9.02 -29.04
C ARG A 126 1.79 -8.83 -29.84
N SER A 127 1.84 -9.21 -31.12
CA SER A 127 0.67 -9.21 -31.99
C SER A 127 -0.25 -10.40 -31.67
N LEU A 128 -1.54 -10.14 -31.49
CA LEU A 128 -2.60 -11.13 -31.30
C LEU A 128 -3.68 -10.96 -32.38
N LYS A 129 -4.59 -11.94 -32.49
CA LYS A 129 -5.68 -11.91 -33.48
C LYS A 129 -6.59 -10.67 -33.37
N ARG A 130 -6.85 -10.21 -32.15
CA ARG A 130 -7.82 -9.13 -31.86
C ARG A 130 -7.20 -7.80 -31.43
N GLN A 131 -5.90 -7.79 -31.12
CA GLN A 131 -5.19 -6.59 -30.66
C GLN A 131 -3.68 -6.79 -30.78
N THR A 132 -2.93 -5.69 -30.75
CA THR A 132 -1.49 -5.69 -30.54
C THR A 132 -1.21 -5.26 -29.11
N ASN A 133 -0.54 -6.09 -28.31
CA ASN A 133 -0.17 -5.76 -26.95
C ASN A 133 1.23 -5.15 -26.90
N HIS A 134 1.37 -4.08 -26.13
CA HIS A 134 2.60 -3.37 -25.88
C HIS A 134 2.90 -3.38 -24.39
N CYS A 135 4.17 -3.56 -24.04
CA CYS A 135 4.67 -3.34 -22.70
C CYS A 135 5.87 -2.40 -22.80
N PHE A 136 5.64 -1.17 -22.35
CA PHE A 136 6.65 -0.15 -22.20
C PHE A 136 7.21 -0.19 -20.78
N ARG A 137 8.53 -0.25 -20.64
CA ARG A 137 9.22 -0.32 -19.36
C ARG A 137 10.12 0.88 -19.16
N ILE A 138 10.00 1.52 -18.00
CA ILE A 138 10.98 2.49 -17.48
C ILE A 138 11.95 1.71 -16.59
N ASN A 139 13.22 1.68 -16.95
CA ASN A 139 14.20 0.82 -16.29
C ASN A 139 14.57 1.31 -14.89
N HIS A 140 14.82 2.61 -14.73
CA HIS A 140 15.13 3.23 -13.45
C HIS A 140 14.58 4.66 -13.45
N LEU A 141 13.66 4.93 -12.52
CA LEU A 141 13.10 6.25 -12.29
C LEU A 141 13.50 6.73 -10.90
N VAL A 142 14.00 7.97 -10.82
CA VAL A 142 14.40 8.61 -9.57
C VAL A 142 13.58 9.88 -9.36
N LEU A 143 12.96 9.97 -8.19
CA LEU A 143 12.37 11.19 -7.67
C LEU A 143 13.41 11.83 -6.75
N PRO A 144 13.95 13.01 -7.11
CA PRO A 144 15.05 13.61 -6.36
C PRO A 144 14.57 14.16 -4.99
N GLY A 145 15.50 14.27 -4.04
CA GLY A 145 15.24 14.85 -2.72
C GLY A 145 14.63 16.27 -2.74
N SER A 146 14.92 17.04 -3.79
CA SER A 146 14.35 18.38 -4.00
C SER A 146 12.82 18.36 -4.21
N LEU A 147 12.27 17.30 -4.80
CA LEU A 147 10.83 17.11 -4.93
C LEU A 147 10.19 16.86 -3.56
N PHE A 148 10.83 16.03 -2.74
CA PHE A 148 10.38 15.76 -1.36
C PHE A 148 10.48 16.97 -0.46
N ARG A 149 11.45 17.86 -0.69
CA ARG A 149 11.56 19.13 0.04
C ARG A 149 10.36 20.02 -0.24
N LYS A 150 9.96 20.15 -1.51
CA LYS A 150 8.74 20.90 -1.89
C LYS A 150 7.48 20.33 -1.22
N ILE A 151 7.35 19.01 -1.15
CA ILE A 151 6.22 18.34 -0.47
C ILE A 151 6.24 18.65 1.03
N LEU A 152 7.42 18.52 1.66
CA LEU A 152 7.60 18.76 3.09
C LEU A 152 7.27 20.21 3.47
N ASP A 153 7.78 21.17 2.72
CA ASP A 153 7.55 22.59 2.97
C ASP A 153 6.06 22.92 2.84
N ARG A 154 5.42 22.45 1.76
CA ARG A 154 3.98 22.64 1.53
C ARG A 154 3.11 22.08 2.66
N LEU A 155 3.41 20.86 3.12
CA LEU A 155 2.66 20.25 4.22
C LEU A 155 2.90 20.98 5.55
N ARG A 156 4.09 21.55 5.79
CA ARG A 156 4.34 22.34 6.99
C ARG A 156 3.55 23.65 6.99
N ASP A 157 3.45 24.32 5.85
CA ASP A 157 2.72 25.57 5.71
C ASP A 157 1.21 25.42 5.94
N ASP A 158 0.65 24.26 5.59
CA ASP A 158 -0.80 23.98 5.73
C ASP A 158 -1.27 23.81 7.20
N GLY A 159 -0.36 23.65 8.16
CA GLY A 159 -0.60 23.79 9.61
C GLY A 159 -1.44 22.71 10.33
N ASP A 160 -2.26 21.91 9.63
CA ASP A 160 -3.09 20.87 10.28
C ASP A 160 -2.99 19.50 9.59
N HIS A 161 -2.52 18.51 10.36
CA HIS A 161 -2.48 17.09 9.98
C HIS A 161 -3.13 16.28 11.08
N GLN A 162 -4.28 15.68 10.81
CA GLN A 162 -5.06 14.94 11.82
C GLN A 162 -4.25 13.84 12.54
N GLN A 163 -3.33 13.19 11.83
CA GLN A 163 -2.37 12.25 12.41
C GLN A 163 -1.12 12.11 11.51
N PRO A 164 0.01 12.75 11.86
CA PRO A 164 1.25 12.66 11.07
C PRO A 164 2.15 11.47 11.43
N LEU A 165 1.75 10.63 12.40
CA LEU A 165 2.52 9.45 12.79
C LEU A 165 2.31 8.29 11.81
N ILE A 166 3.41 7.80 11.24
CA ILE A 166 3.45 6.56 10.45
C ILE A 166 4.05 5.44 11.29
N ALA A 167 3.51 4.23 11.17
CA ALA A 167 4.01 3.10 11.93
C ALA A 167 5.25 2.51 11.27
N SER A 168 6.31 2.36 12.06
CA SER A 168 7.63 1.89 11.65
C SER A 168 7.97 0.66 12.50
N PHE A 169 7.50 -0.51 12.04
CA PHE A 169 7.62 -1.79 12.77
C PHE A 169 8.99 -2.47 12.61
N ASN A 170 9.79 -1.95 11.70
CA ASN A 170 11.15 -2.40 11.44
C ASN A 170 11.94 -1.19 10.92
N PRO A 171 12.58 -0.42 11.81
CA PRO A 171 13.25 0.82 11.45
C PRO A 171 14.59 0.59 10.71
N GLY A 172 14.59 -0.30 9.70
CA GLY A 172 15.75 -0.63 8.88
C GLY A 172 16.77 -1.52 9.57
N ARG A 173 16.38 -2.26 10.61
CA ARG A 173 17.30 -3.01 11.48
C ARG A 173 16.81 -4.44 11.66
N LEU A 174 17.65 -5.41 11.31
CA LEU A 174 17.39 -6.82 11.58
C LEU A 174 17.65 -7.11 13.05
N LEU A 175 16.69 -6.75 13.90
CA LEU A 175 16.71 -7.07 15.32
C LEU A 175 16.40 -8.57 15.48
N GLN A 176 17.43 -9.41 15.65
CA GLN A 176 17.22 -10.86 15.75
C GLN A 176 16.33 -11.20 16.95
N GLY A 177 15.16 -11.78 16.68
CA GLY A 177 14.21 -12.19 17.71
C GLY A 177 13.28 -11.09 18.21
N TYR A 178 13.40 -9.85 17.72
CA TYR A 178 12.57 -8.75 18.18
C TYR A 178 12.05 -7.86 17.05
N ARG A 179 10.86 -7.32 17.25
CA ARG A 179 10.31 -6.24 16.43
C ARG A 179 9.87 -5.13 17.36
N SER A 180 10.17 -3.88 17.02
CA SER A 180 9.75 -2.73 17.82
C SER A 180 8.53 -2.09 17.17
N VAL A 181 7.49 -1.83 17.96
CA VAL A 181 6.41 -0.94 17.54
C VAL A 181 6.87 0.49 17.77
N SER A 182 7.33 1.15 16.71
CA SER A 182 7.70 2.57 16.74
C SER A 182 6.86 3.37 15.75
N PHE A 183 6.78 4.68 15.98
CA PHE A 183 6.06 5.61 15.14
C PHE A 183 6.95 6.77 14.79
N ASP A 184 7.06 7.06 13.50
CA ASP A 184 7.85 8.18 13.01
C ASP A 184 6.90 9.30 12.59
N HIS A 185 7.18 10.52 13.02
CA HIS A 185 6.42 11.68 12.57
C HIS A 185 6.86 12.05 11.15
N MET A 186 5.97 11.87 10.17
CA MET A 186 6.34 11.93 8.75
C MET A 186 6.98 13.27 8.32
N LEU A 187 6.64 14.38 8.98
CA LEU A 187 7.15 15.72 8.67
C LEU A 187 8.42 16.13 9.43
N THR A 188 8.70 15.52 10.58
CA THR A 188 9.83 15.95 11.44
C THR A 188 10.90 14.87 11.52
N GLY A 189 10.58 13.62 11.19
CA GLY A 189 11.46 12.48 11.37
C GLY A 189 11.57 12.00 12.81
N VAL A 190 10.93 12.69 13.77
CA VAL A 190 11.00 12.33 15.19
C VAL A 190 10.32 10.99 15.41
N ARG A 191 11.05 10.06 16.02
CA ARG A 191 10.54 8.76 16.44
C ARG A 191 9.96 8.84 17.84
N VAL A 192 8.80 8.22 18.01
CA VAL A 192 8.15 8.01 19.30
C VAL A 192 7.74 6.55 19.48
N PHE A 193 7.60 6.14 20.72
CA PHE A 193 7.13 4.83 21.12
C PHE A 193 5.87 4.97 21.96
N CYS A 194 5.02 3.94 21.99
CA CYS A 194 3.86 3.96 22.86
C CYS A 194 4.23 3.54 24.27
N SER A 195 3.76 4.28 25.28
CA SER A 195 3.98 3.94 26.70
C SER A 195 3.58 2.51 27.04
N CYS A 196 2.55 1.95 26.38
CA CYS A 196 2.12 0.57 26.61
C CYS A 196 3.19 -0.48 26.28
N ALA A 197 4.19 -0.15 25.45
CA ALA A 197 5.26 -1.07 25.04
C ALA A 197 6.50 -0.94 25.93
N LYS A 198 6.51 -0.02 26.90
CA LYS A 198 7.70 0.30 27.71
C LYS A 198 8.23 -0.90 28.51
N ALA A 199 7.34 -1.74 29.02
CA ALA A 199 7.73 -2.96 29.75
C ALA A 199 8.46 -3.94 28.82
N ALA A 200 7.86 -4.26 27.67
CA ALA A 200 8.50 -5.08 26.65
C ALA A 200 9.85 -4.51 26.18
N HIS A 201 9.92 -3.21 25.89
CA HIS A 201 11.17 -2.55 25.48
C HIS A 201 12.25 -2.56 26.56
N ALA A 202 11.90 -2.42 27.85
CA ALA A 202 12.86 -2.51 28.94
C ALA A 202 13.46 -3.91 29.05
N GLN A 203 12.65 -4.96 28.86
CA GLN A 203 13.15 -6.33 28.80
C GLN A 203 14.09 -6.53 27.60
N MET A 204 13.68 -6.06 26.41
CA MET A 204 14.51 -6.13 25.20
C MET A 204 15.86 -5.45 25.39
N LEU A 205 15.87 -4.25 26.00
CA LEU A 205 17.09 -3.50 26.28
C LEU A 205 17.99 -4.25 27.27
N SER A 206 17.42 -4.84 28.33
CA SER A 206 18.18 -5.62 29.30
C SER A 206 18.82 -6.87 28.67
N GLU A 207 18.08 -7.58 27.81
CA GLU A 207 18.58 -8.77 27.11
C GLU A 207 19.69 -8.39 26.13
N ALA A 208 19.51 -7.30 25.37
CA ALA A 208 20.51 -6.78 24.46
C ALA A 208 21.78 -6.33 25.19
N ALA A 209 21.66 -5.61 26.31
CA ALA A 209 22.80 -5.16 27.11
C ALA A 209 23.63 -6.34 27.64
N ASN A 210 22.99 -7.44 28.05
CA ASN A 210 23.68 -8.64 28.51
C ASN A 210 24.44 -9.37 27.39
N LEU A 211 23.94 -9.31 26.15
CA LEU A 211 24.54 -9.97 25.00
C LEU A 211 25.59 -9.10 24.30
N LYS A 212 25.46 -7.77 24.35
CA LYS A 212 26.30 -6.79 23.65
C LYS A 212 27.80 -7.09 23.72
N PRO A 213 28.42 -7.46 24.86
CA PRO A 213 29.85 -7.75 24.92
C PRO A 213 30.31 -8.95 24.07
N ARG A 214 29.39 -9.83 23.67
CA ARG A 214 29.66 -11.04 22.89
C ARG A 214 29.47 -10.83 21.38
N TYR A 215 29.06 -9.63 20.96
CA TYR A 215 28.73 -9.33 19.58
C TYR A 215 29.51 -8.12 19.07
N ALA A 216 29.89 -8.17 17.78
CA ALA A 216 30.58 -7.08 17.11
C ALA A 216 29.73 -5.81 17.05
N ASP A 217 30.38 -4.66 16.95
CA ASP A 217 29.72 -3.36 16.81
C ASP A 217 28.80 -3.33 15.60
N GLY A 218 27.66 -2.64 15.74
CA GLY A 218 26.64 -2.56 14.69
C GLY A 218 25.78 -3.82 14.52
N SER A 219 26.01 -4.89 15.30
CA SER A 219 25.12 -6.05 15.35
C SER A 219 23.82 -5.78 16.12
N TRP A 220 22.88 -6.73 16.08
CA TRP A 220 21.52 -6.53 16.60
C TRP A 220 21.45 -6.08 18.09
N PRO A 221 22.28 -6.52 19.05
CA PRO A 221 22.18 -6.04 20.43
C PRO A 221 22.56 -4.55 20.54
N HIS A 222 23.59 -4.12 19.81
CA HIS A 222 23.98 -2.70 19.71
C HIS A 222 22.87 -1.87 19.07
N GLN A 223 22.24 -2.41 18.03
CA GLN A 223 21.11 -1.78 17.34
C GLN A 223 19.86 -1.62 18.23
N VAL A 224 19.59 -2.58 19.14
CA VAL A 224 18.51 -2.47 20.12
C VAL A 224 18.78 -1.34 21.11
N GLU A 225 20.01 -1.27 21.63
CA GLU A 225 20.40 -0.21 22.58
C GLU A 225 20.32 1.17 21.94
N GLU A 226 20.86 1.35 20.73
CA GLU A 226 20.79 2.62 19.98
C GLU A 226 19.34 3.06 19.72
N LEU A 227 18.43 2.09 19.52
CA LEU A 227 17.01 2.36 19.27
C LEU A 227 16.23 2.69 20.55
N LEU A 228 16.46 1.95 21.64
CA LEU A 228 15.59 1.97 22.82
C LEU A 228 16.14 2.78 23.99
N ALA A 229 17.46 2.96 24.11
CA ALA A 229 18.05 3.78 25.17
C ALA A 229 17.59 5.26 25.09
N PRO A 230 17.52 5.92 23.92
CA PRO A 230 17.01 7.28 23.80
C PRO A 230 15.49 7.34 23.53
N ALA A 231 14.74 6.27 23.75
CA ALA A 231 13.34 6.19 23.36
C ALA A 231 12.44 7.20 24.10
N VAL A 232 11.71 8.01 23.33
CA VAL A 232 10.67 8.91 23.84
C VAL A 232 9.31 8.21 23.76
N TYR A 233 8.61 8.13 24.90
CA TYR A 233 7.32 7.45 25.02
C TYR A 233 6.16 8.45 25.07
N GLN A 234 5.06 8.09 24.41
CA GLN A 234 3.80 8.84 24.41
C GLN A 234 2.62 7.91 24.69
N GLU A 235 1.61 8.43 25.38
CA GLU A 235 0.39 7.71 25.68
C GLU A 235 -0.48 7.53 24.43
N GLY A 236 -1.08 6.34 24.30
CA GLY A 236 -2.16 6.13 23.34
C GLY A 236 -1.77 6.28 21.86
N VAL A 237 -0.48 6.22 21.50
CA VAL A 237 -0.05 6.37 20.09
C VAL A 237 -0.05 5.06 19.32
N CYS A 238 -0.01 3.88 19.96
CA CYS A 238 -0.06 2.64 19.20
C CYS A 238 -1.48 2.24 18.80
N HIS A 239 -1.57 1.38 17.79
CA HIS A 239 -2.85 0.93 17.29
C HIS A 239 -3.62 0.08 18.32
N LEU A 240 -2.94 -0.65 19.21
CA LEU A 240 -3.61 -1.39 20.29
C LEU A 240 -4.31 -0.44 21.25
N CYS A 241 -3.62 0.60 21.72
CA CYS A 241 -4.20 1.60 22.62
C CYS A 241 -5.35 2.35 21.95
N VAL A 242 -5.18 2.76 20.70
CA VAL A 242 -6.23 3.45 19.96
C VAL A 242 -7.43 2.53 19.69
N ALA A 243 -7.21 1.27 19.35
CA ALA A 243 -8.30 0.32 19.12
C ALA A 243 -9.09 0.02 20.40
N ARG A 244 -8.42 -0.05 21.56
CA ARG A 244 -9.06 -0.16 22.88
C ARG A 244 -9.93 1.05 23.23
N ALA A 245 -9.58 2.24 22.75
CA ALA A 245 -10.41 3.43 22.87
C ALA A 245 -11.62 3.43 21.90
N GLY A 246 -11.55 2.64 20.82
CA GLY A 246 -12.65 2.39 19.89
C GLY A 246 -12.20 2.24 18.43
N ALA A 247 -12.90 1.40 17.67
CA ALA A 247 -12.56 1.10 16.27
C ALA A 247 -12.62 2.32 15.33
N ALA A 248 -13.48 3.31 15.62
CA ALA A 248 -13.59 4.55 14.86
C ALA A 248 -12.35 5.45 15.01
N GLU A 249 -11.79 5.54 16.21
CA GLU A 249 -10.59 6.34 16.48
C GLU A 249 -9.35 5.73 15.81
N ARG A 250 -9.29 4.39 15.74
CA ARG A 250 -8.23 3.68 14.99
C ARG A 250 -8.25 4.04 13.51
N LEU A 251 -9.43 4.00 12.89
CA LEU A 251 -9.59 4.35 11.48
C LEU A 251 -9.26 5.83 11.24
N ARG A 252 -9.65 6.71 12.16
CA ARG A 252 -9.36 8.15 12.11
C ARG A 252 -7.86 8.45 12.19
N ARG A 253 -7.07 7.71 12.99
CA ARG A 253 -5.63 8.01 13.17
C ARG A 253 -4.74 7.25 12.19
N TYR A 254 -4.99 5.96 11.97
CA TYR A 254 -4.06 5.10 11.22
C TYR A 254 -4.67 4.44 9.99
N GLY A 255 -5.92 4.77 9.65
CA GLY A 255 -6.59 4.18 8.50
C GLY A 255 -6.69 2.65 8.61
N THR A 256 -6.35 1.96 7.53
CA THR A 256 -6.45 0.49 7.40
C THR A 256 -5.09 -0.23 7.52
N SER A 257 -4.00 0.53 7.69
CA SER A 257 -2.61 0.12 7.39
C SER A 257 -1.90 -0.80 8.41
N ILE A 258 -2.60 -1.51 9.29
CA ILE A 258 -1.95 -2.36 10.32
C ILE A 258 -1.71 -3.81 9.89
N GLU A 259 -2.19 -4.21 8.71
CA GLU A 259 -1.94 -5.55 8.14
C GLU A 259 -0.45 -5.87 8.07
N THR A 260 0.36 -4.88 7.72
CA THR A 260 1.81 -4.95 7.68
C THR A 260 2.39 -4.60 9.06
N GLY A 261 3.18 -5.51 9.64
CA GLY A 261 3.83 -5.29 10.94
C GLY A 261 3.02 -5.70 12.16
N PHE A 262 1.84 -6.31 11.98
CA PHE A 262 1.06 -7.02 13.01
C PHE A 262 1.92 -7.82 13.98
N ALA A 263 2.93 -8.50 13.47
CA ALA A 263 3.76 -9.40 14.25
C ALA A 263 4.61 -8.67 15.31
N ALA A 264 4.87 -7.36 15.15
CA ALA A 264 5.50 -6.55 16.20
C ALA A 264 4.60 -6.40 17.43
N TYR A 265 3.28 -6.30 17.24
CA TYR A 265 2.34 -6.30 18.36
C TYR A 265 2.23 -7.67 19.02
N VAL A 266 2.37 -8.75 18.25
CA VAL A 266 2.39 -10.11 18.81
C VAL A 266 3.59 -10.29 19.74
N ASP A 267 4.78 -9.82 19.35
CA ASP A 267 5.96 -9.87 20.22
C ASP A 267 5.76 -9.08 21.51
N GLN A 268 5.23 -7.86 21.39
CA GLN A 268 4.93 -7.01 22.54
C GLN A 268 3.96 -7.72 23.51
N VAL A 269 2.83 -8.23 23.01
CA VAL A 269 1.82 -8.90 23.84
C VAL A 269 2.35 -10.20 24.45
N ARG A 270 3.16 -10.97 23.70
CA ARG A 270 3.81 -12.18 24.21
C ARG A 270 4.68 -11.88 25.42
N ILE A 271 5.46 -10.80 25.36
CA ILE A 271 6.30 -10.34 26.47
C ILE A 271 5.44 -9.84 27.63
N ASP A 272 4.51 -8.91 27.37
CA ASP A 272 3.68 -8.28 28.39
C ASP A 272 2.81 -9.28 29.16
N MET A 273 2.24 -10.27 28.47
CA MET A 273 1.34 -11.29 29.06
C MET A 273 2.05 -12.58 29.48
N LYS A 274 3.35 -12.74 29.18
CA LYS A 274 4.07 -14.02 29.35
C LYS A 274 3.34 -15.22 28.73
N SER A 275 2.69 -15.01 27.59
CA SER A 275 1.90 -16.03 26.89
C SER A 275 2.71 -16.67 25.76
N ASP A 276 2.19 -17.75 25.18
CA ASP A 276 2.70 -18.27 23.91
C ASP A 276 2.30 -17.38 22.71
N GLU A 277 2.94 -17.59 21.56
CA GLU A 277 2.69 -16.80 20.34
C GLU A 277 1.25 -16.94 19.83
N LYS A 278 0.64 -18.13 19.92
CA LYS A 278 -0.71 -18.36 19.41
C LYS A 278 -1.72 -17.56 20.21
N THR A 279 -1.58 -17.54 21.53
CA THR A 279 -2.43 -16.76 22.44
C THR A 279 -2.26 -15.26 22.20
N ALA A 280 -1.02 -14.76 22.15
CA ALA A 280 -0.75 -13.33 21.87
C ALA A 280 -1.29 -12.90 20.49
N ARG A 281 -1.15 -13.77 19.48
CA ARG A 281 -1.67 -13.55 18.13
C ARG A 281 -3.19 -13.42 18.12
N ALA A 282 -3.90 -14.31 18.82
CA ALA A 282 -5.36 -14.26 18.90
C ALA A 282 -5.85 -12.97 19.56
N GLU A 283 -5.22 -12.55 20.67
CA GLU A 283 -5.54 -11.32 21.38
C GLU A 283 -5.35 -10.08 20.50
N VAL A 284 -4.19 -9.94 19.85
CA VAL A 284 -3.90 -8.82 18.95
C VAL A 284 -4.89 -8.80 17.77
N GLN A 285 -5.21 -9.97 17.19
CA GLN A 285 -6.20 -10.06 16.10
C GLN A 285 -7.59 -9.61 16.54
N GLN A 286 -8.00 -9.99 17.75
CA GLN A 286 -9.28 -9.58 18.34
C GLN A 286 -9.31 -8.07 18.57
N VAL A 287 -8.30 -7.52 19.25
CA VAL A 287 -8.22 -6.08 19.58
C VAL A 287 -8.18 -5.22 18.32
N LEU A 288 -7.43 -5.62 17.29
CA LEU A 288 -7.25 -4.82 16.08
C LEU A 288 -8.28 -5.14 14.97
N GLY A 289 -9.14 -6.14 15.15
CA GLY A 289 -10.08 -6.60 14.13
C GLY A 289 -9.41 -7.10 12.84
N LEU A 290 -8.18 -7.63 12.94
CA LEU A 290 -7.26 -7.89 11.81
C LEU A 290 -7.59 -9.10 10.95
N SER A 291 -8.45 -10.01 11.41
CA SER A 291 -8.82 -11.22 10.67
C SER A 291 -9.41 -10.90 9.29
N ARG A 292 -10.12 -9.78 9.18
CA ARG A 292 -10.72 -9.30 7.94
C ARG A 292 -9.68 -8.76 6.94
N TRP A 293 -8.78 -7.93 7.45
CA TRP A 293 -7.79 -7.16 6.70
C TRP A 293 -6.71 -8.04 6.04
N VAL A 294 -6.11 -8.98 6.79
CA VAL A 294 -5.13 -9.94 6.24
C VAL A 294 -5.70 -10.72 5.04
N ARG A 295 -7.00 -11.01 5.09
CA ARG A 295 -7.71 -11.73 4.04
C ARG A 295 -8.00 -10.85 2.83
N GLU A 296 -8.33 -9.57 3.04
CA GLU A 296 -8.52 -8.57 1.98
C GLU A 296 -7.22 -8.34 1.18
N ALA A 297 -6.07 -8.15 1.83
CA ALA A 297 -4.79 -7.99 1.14
C ALA A 297 -4.39 -9.23 0.35
N ALA A 298 -4.54 -10.41 0.93
CA ALA A 298 -4.26 -11.67 0.24
C ALA A 298 -5.20 -11.87 -0.96
N LEU A 299 -6.48 -11.52 -0.81
CA LEU A 299 -7.44 -11.54 -1.90
C LEU A 299 -7.04 -10.56 -3.02
N TYR A 300 -6.67 -9.32 -2.69
CA TYR A 300 -6.20 -8.32 -3.65
C TYR A 300 -5.02 -8.83 -4.48
N GLY A 301 -4.01 -9.42 -3.84
CA GLY A 301 -2.86 -10.02 -4.54
C GLY A 301 -3.28 -11.10 -5.53
N VAL A 302 -4.19 -11.99 -5.14
CA VAL A 302 -4.71 -13.05 -6.01
C VAL A 302 -5.51 -12.47 -7.19
N ILE A 303 -6.33 -11.44 -6.97
CA ILE A 303 -7.07 -10.79 -8.05
C ILE A 303 -6.12 -10.12 -9.05
N ARG A 304 -5.12 -9.38 -8.58
CA ARG A 304 -4.11 -8.74 -9.44
C ARG A 304 -3.37 -9.76 -10.32
N ASP A 305 -3.07 -10.93 -9.76
CA ASP A 305 -2.43 -12.03 -10.49
C ASP A 305 -3.35 -12.71 -11.52
N LEU A 306 -4.66 -12.77 -11.25
CA LEU A 306 -5.65 -13.36 -12.15
C LEU A 306 -6.01 -12.42 -13.30
N PHE A 307 -5.95 -11.11 -13.10
CA PHE A 307 -6.32 -10.08 -14.08
C PHE A 307 -5.14 -9.20 -14.48
N PRO A 308 -4.08 -9.78 -15.07
CA PRO A 308 -2.84 -9.04 -15.29
C PRO A 308 -2.95 -7.89 -16.32
N ASN A 309 -4.01 -7.88 -17.13
CA ASN A 309 -4.22 -6.94 -18.23
C ASN A 309 -5.38 -5.96 -17.98
N TYR A 310 -5.82 -5.85 -16.72
CA TYR A 310 -6.90 -4.98 -16.27
C TYR A 310 -6.42 -4.14 -15.09
N ARG A 311 -7.04 -2.97 -14.88
CA ARG A 311 -6.82 -2.19 -13.66
C ARG A 311 -7.50 -2.89 -12.48
N VAL A 312 -6.78 -2.98 -11.37
CA VAL A 312 -7.28 -3.58 -10.12
C VAL A 312 -7.09 -2.56 -9.01
N LEU A 313 -8.16 -1.81 -8.73
CA LEU A 313 -8.17 -0.72 -7.76
C LEU A 313 -8.56 -1.26 -6.38
N ARG A 314 -7.81 -0.90 -5.34
CA ARG A 314 -8.10 -1.26 -3.94
C ARG A 314 -8.83 -0.11 -3.25
N GLU A 315 -9.80 -0.44 -2.38
CA GLU A 315 -10.55 0.53 -1.54
C GLU A 315 -11.17 1.70 -2.34
N ASN A 316 -11.63 1.41 -3.57
CA ASN A 316 -12.10 2.41 -4.50
C ASN A 316 -13.47 2.97 -4.10
N SER A 317 -13.63 4.31 -4.12
CA SER A 317 -14.92 4.99 -3.95
C SER A 317 -15.31 5.71 -5.24
N PRO A 318 -15.99 5.03 -6.18
CA PRO A 318 -16.61 5.72 -7.30
C PRO A 318 -17.54 6.83 -6.83
N SER A 319 -17.64 7.94 -7.57
CA SER A 319 -18.45 9.11 -7.19
C SER A 319 -19.91 8.76 -6.89
N TRP A 320 -20.48 7.81 -7.63
CA TRP A 320 -21.86 7.32 -7.46
C TRP A 320 -22.08 6.45 -6.20
N LEU A 321 -21.01 5.99 -5.55
CA LEU A 321 -21.09 5.16 -4.35
C LEU A 321 -21.10 5.99 -3.05
N GLY A 322 -21.00 7.32 -3.17
CA GLY A 322 -21.00 8.26 -2.05
C GLY A 322 -19.82 8.04 -1.10
N ARG A 323 -20.11 7.93 0.20
CA ARG A 323 -19.08 7.73 1.24
C ARG A 323 -18.62 6.27 1.40
N MET A 324 -19.20 5.33 0.65
CA MET A 324 -18.85 3.91 0.73
C MET A 324 -17.70 3.56 -0.21
N ARG A 325 -17.02 2.45 0.07
CA ARG A 325 -15.86 1.93 -0.70
C ARG A 325 -16.13 0.51 -1.17
N LEU A 326 -15.57 0.17 -2.32
CA LEU A 326 -15.42 -1.20 -2.79
C LEU A 326 -14.05 -1.73 -2.40
N ASP A 327 -13.97 -2.94 -1.84
CA ASP A 327 -12.68 -3.49 -1.39
C ASP A 327 -11.71 -3.67 -2.57
N ILE A 328 -12.20 -4.23 -3.68
CA ILE A 328 -11.47 -4.38 -4.94
C ILE A 328 -12.41 -4.07 -6.10
N PHE A 329 -11.99 -3.20 -7.03
CA PHE A 329 -12.77 -2.82 -8.20
C PHE A 329 -11.96 -2.93 -9.49
N LEU A 330 -12.55 -3.56 -10.51
CA LEU A 330 -12.02 -3.69 -11.87
C LEU A 330 -12.97 -2.94 -12.82
N PRO A 331 -12.73 -1.64 -13.09
CA PRO A 331 -13.64 -0.79 -13.86
C PRO A 331 -13.99 -1.37 -15.23
N GLU A 332 -13.01 -1.91 -15.95
CA GLU A 332 -13.17 -2.38 -17.33
C GLU A 332 -14.02 -3.65 -17.43
N LEU A 333 -14.18 -4.37 -16.33
CA LEU A 333 -15.03 -5.56 -16.23
C LEU A 333 -16.36 -5.26 -15.55
N ASN A 334 -16.58 -4.01 -15.11
CA ASN A 334 -17.65 -3.63 -14.20
C ASN A 334 -17.77 -4.64 -13.05
N LEU A 335 -16.65 -4.96 -12.41
CA LEU A 335 -16.56 -6.01 -11.41
C LEU A 335 -16.06 -5.45 -10.08
N ALA A 336 -16.84 -5.67 -9.02
CA ALA A 336 -16.40 -5.47 -7.64
C ALA A 336 -16.19 -6.83 -6.97
N VAL A 337 -15.11 -6.98 -6.20
CA VAL A 337 -14.87 -8.13 -5.33
C VAL A 337 -14.83 -7.63 -3.89
N GLU A 338 -15.71 -8.17 -3.05
CA GLU A 338 -15.93 -7.70 -1.67
C GLU A 338 -15.65 -8.84 -0.70
N HIS A 339 -14.85 -8.58 0.32
CA HIS A 339 -14.58 -9.51 1.40
C HIS A 339 -15.60 -9.31 2.53
N GLN A 340 -16.37 -10.37 2.81
CA GLN A 340 -17.46 -10.33 3.79
C GLN A 340 -17.02 -11.02 5.08
N GLY A 341 -16.65 -10.20 6.06
CA GLY A 341 -16.36 -10.65 7.44
C GLY A 341 -17.56 -11.32 8.13
N GLU A 342 -17.32 -11.92 9.29
CA GLU A 342 -18.38 -12.59 10.08
C GLU A 342 -19.54 -11.66 10.46
N GLN A 343 -19.26 -10.37 10.66
CA GLN A 343 -20.26 -9.35 10.99
C GLN A 343 -21.34 -9.15 9.90
N HIS A 344 -21.14 -9.65 8.69
CA HIS A 344 -22.16 -9.61 7.62
C HIS A 344 -23.19 -10.73 7.75
N TYR A 345 -22.90 -11.75 8.54
CA TYR A 345 -23.71 -12.96 8.68
C TYR A 345 -24.33 -13.13 10.06
N ARG A 346 -23.66 -12.64 11.11
CA ARG A 346 -24.16 -12.71 12.48
C ARG A 346 -23.85 -11.44 13.28
N PRO A 347 -24.68 -11.08 14.26
CA PRO A 347 -24.35 -10.03 15.21
C PRO A 347 -23.12 -10.45 16.02
N LEU A 348 -22.23 -9.49 16.26
CA LEU A 348 -21.02 -9.67 17.03
C LEU A 348 -20.96 -8.57 18.08
N GLU A 349 -20.92 -8.94 19.36
CA GLU A 349 -20.92 -8.00 20.49
C GLU A 349 -19.80 -6.96 20.39
N VAL A 350 -18.60 -7.40 20.01
CA VAL A 350 -17.43 -6.51 19.80
C VAL A 350 -17.63 -5.45 18.71
N PHE A 351 -18.65 -5.59 17.85
CA PHE A 351 -19.01 -4.64 16.80
C PHE A 351 -20.33 -3.91 17.05
N GLY A 352 -20.90 -3.99 18.27
CA GLY A 352 -22.15 -3.31 18.64
C GLY A 352 -23.42 -4.17 18.50
N GLY A 353 -23.26 -5.49 18.42
CA GLY A 353 -24.36 -6.46 18.53
C GLY A 353 -25.42 -6.36 17.42
N GLU A 354 -26.67 -6.66 17.77
CA GLU A 354 -27.83 -6.67 16.87
C GLU A 354 -28.05 -5.35 16.12
N ARG A 355 -27.86 -4.21 16.81
CA ARG A 355 -28.12 -2.89 16.23
C ARG A 355 -27.13 -2.55 15.12
N ALA A 356 -25.85 -2.87 15.32
CA ALA A 356 -24.81 -2.70 14.31
C ALA A 356 -24.95 -3.71 13.15
N PHE A 357 -25.45 -4.91 13.43
CA PHE A 357 -25.74 -5.92 12.41
C PHE A 357 -26.84 -5.44 11.44
N ALA A 358 -27.95 -4.89 11.96
CA ALA A 358 -29.02 -4.31 11.15
C ALA A 358 -28.51 -3.17 10.25
N GLN A 359 -27.73 -2.24 10.80
CA GLN A 359 -27.10 -1.16 10.03
C GLN A 359 -26.14 -1.68 8.95
N THR A 360 -25.39 -2.75 9.25
CA THR A 360 -24.52 -3.41 8.28
C THR A 360 -25.32 -3.98 7.12
N LYS A 361 -26.45 -4.65 7.40
CA LYS A 361 -27.36 -5.18 6.36
C LYS A 361 -27.96 -4.08 5.49
N GLU A 362 -28.39 -2.98 6.08
CA GLU A 362 -28.92 -1.82 5.34
C GLU A 362 -27.86 -1.23 4.40
N ARG A 363 -26.63 -1.04 4.90
CA ARG A 363 -25.52 -0.53 4.11
C ARG A 363 -25.15 -1.49 2.97
N ASP A 364 -25.11 -2.80 3.23
CA ASP A 364 -24.81 -3.80 2.20
C ASP A 364 -25.89 -3.83 1.11
N ALA A 365 -27.17 -3.70 1.50
CA ALA A 365 -28.29 -3.64 0.56
C ALA A 365 -28.23 -2.37 -0.30
N LEU A 366 -27.91 -1.22 0.30
CA LEU A 366 -27.71 0.04 -0.42
C LEU A 366 -26.53 -0.06 -1.39
N LYS A 367 -25.38 -0.57 -0.92
CA LYS A 367 -24.19 -0.78 -1.74
C LYS A 367 -24.51 -1.67 -2.95
N LYS A 368 -25.18 -2.81 -2.71
CA LYS A 368 -25.59 -3.72 -3.79
C LYS A 368 -26.48 -3.02 -4.81
N ARG A 369 -27.48 -2.27 -4.35
CA ARG A 369 -28.40 -1.52 -5.23
C ARG A 369 -27.64 -0.52 -6.11
N LEU A 370 -26.77 0.29 -5.52
CA LEU A 370 -25.97 1.27 -6.27
C LEU A 370 -25.05 0.59 -7.30
N CYS A 371 -24.46 -0.55 -6.96
CA CYS A 371 -23.69 -1.34 -7.92
C CYS A 371 -24.56 -1.86 -9.06
N ASP A 372 -25.74 -2.42 -8.78
CA ASP A 372 -26.66 -2.93 -9.79
C ASP A 372 -27.13 -1.80 -10.75
N GLU A 373 -27.45 -0.62 -10.21
CA GLU A 373 -27.85 0.58 -10.98
C GLU A 373 -26.76 1.04 -11.95
N HIS A 374 -25.49 0.85 -11.60
CA HIS A 374 -24.32 1.21 -12.42
C HIS A 374 -23.77 0.03 -13.24
N GLY A 375 -24.49 -1.10 -13.29
CA GLY A 375 -24.06 -2.29 -14.04
C GLY A 375 -22.83 -2.99 -13.47
N VAL A 376 -22.47 -2.72 -12.22
CA VAL A 376 -21.32 -3.31 -11.52
C VAL A 376 -21.72 -4.65 -10.89
N ALA A 377 -21.16 -5.73 -11.42
CA ALA A 377 -21.31 -7.05 -10.86
C ALA A 377 -20.48 -7.21 -9.58
N VAL A 378 -21.13 -7.53 -8.47
CA VAL A 378 -20.47 -7.74 -7.17
C VAL A 378 -20.26 -9.24 -6.90
N VAL A 379 -19.03 -9.62 -6.56
CA VAL A 379 -18.67 -10.98 -6.14
C VAL A 379 -18.25 -10.94 -4.68
N TYR A 380 -19.04 -11.58 -3.82
CA TYR A 380 -18.78 -11.65 -2.39
C TYR A 380 -17.87 -12.85 -2.04
N VAL A 381 -16.84 -12.60 -1.24
CA VAL A 381 -15.91 -13.60 -0.70
C VAL A 381 -16.08 -13.65 0.82
N ARG A 382 -16.75 -14.71 1.30
CA ARG A 382 -16.94 -14.95 2.74
C ARG A 382 -15.62 -15.08 3.50
N TYR A 383 -15.65 -14.70 4.78
CA TYR A 383 -14.56 -14.83 5.74
C TYR A 383 -14.03 -16.27 5.92
N ASP A 384 -14.78 -17.30 5.54
CA ASP A 384 -14.39 -18.72 5.62
C ASP A 384 -14.05 -19.32 4.24
N ALA A 385 -14.30 -18.58 3.15
CA ALA A 385 -14.07 -19.05 1.78
C ALA A 385 -12.60 -19.06 1.37
N SER A 386 -12.10 -20.17 0.81
CA SER A 386 -10.74 -20.23 0.27
C SER A 386 -10.48 -19.11 -0.76
N ILE A 387 -9.38 -18.39 -0.56
CA ILE A 387 -8.90 -17.31 -1.45
C ILE A 387 -7.74 -17.77 -2.35
N SER A 388 -7.49 -19.09 -2.45
CA SER A 388 -6.43 -19.60 -3.32
C SER A 388 -6.67 -19.19 -4.79
N LYS A 389 -5.59 -19.13 -5.58
CA LYS A 389 -5.67 -18.78 -7.00
C LYS A 389 -6.64 -19.67 -7.78
N GLY A 390 -6.71 -20.97 -7.46
CA GLY A 390 -7.65 -21.91 -8.06
C GLY A 390 -9.11 -21.63 -7.68
N ALA A 391 -9.38 -21.39 -6.40
CA ALA A 391 -10.73 -21.07 -5.91
C ALA A 391 -11.25 -19.75 -6.51
N MET A 392 -10.39 -18.72 -6.54
CA MET A 392 -10.76 -17.44 -7.13
C MET A 392 -10.93 -17.50 -8.65
N ARG A 393 -10.12 -18.32 -9.35
CA ARG A 393 -10.29 -18.58 -10.78
C ARG A 393 -11.66 -19.21 -11.09
N GLN A 394 -12.12 -20.14 -10.26
CA GLN A 394 -13.44 -20.75 -10.43
C GLN A 394 -14.56 -19.72 -10.20
N ARG A 395 -14.48 -18.94 -9.11
CA ARG A 395 -15.48 -17.91 -8.78
C ARG A 395 -15.58 -16.82 -9.84
N LEU A 396 -14.45 -16.44 -10.43
CA LEU A 396 -14.35 -15.34 -11.39
C LEU A 396 -14.28 -15.84 -12.84
N GLN A 397 -14.59 -17.12 -13.09
CA GLN A 397 -14.46 -17.75 -14.40
C GLN A 397 -15.21 -16.98 -15.50
N ARG A 398 -16.38 -16.41 -15.18
CA ARG A 398 -17.18 -15.62 -16.14
C ARG A 398 -16.49 -14.35 -16.64
N PHE A 399 -15.53 -13.82 -15.87
CA PHE A 399 -14.76 -12.61 -16.21
C PHE A 399 -13.37 -12.91 -16.77
N LEU A 400 -12.87 -14.13 -16.58
CA LEU A 400 -11.57 -14.58 -17.11
C LEU A 400 -11.65 -15.03 -18.57
N LYS A 401 -12.84 -15.41 -19.03
CA LYS A 401 -13.06 -15.70 -20.45
C LYS A 401 -13.00 -14.37 -21.20
N GLU A 402 -11.90 -14.15 -21.93
CA GLU A 402 -11.78 -13.07 -22.91
C GLU A 402 -13.05 -13.07 -23.77
N LYS A 403 -13.88 -12.03 -23.65
CA LYS A 403 -14.96 -11.80 -24.62
C LYS A 403 -14.36 -11.33 -25.93
#